data_AF-A0A292QLI2-F1
#
_entry.id   AF-A0A292QLI2-F1
#
_cell.length_a   1.000
_cell.length_b   1.000
_cell.length_c   1.000
_cell.angle_alpha   90.00
_cell.angle_beta   90.00
_cell.angle_gamma   90.00
#
_symmetry.space_group_name_H-M   'P 1'
#
loop_
_entity.id
_entity.type
_entity.pdbx_description
1 polymer ?
#
loop_
_entity_poly.entity_id
_entity_poly.type
_entity_poly.pdbx_seq_one_letter_code
_entity_poly.pdbx_strand_id
1 'polypeptide(L)'
;MQVQTISNNFNQQSFTGAIKISDNVAPKIRQQLDKILKDVDISKKPYDLEIKNVQDNKFLSIVSQNPNSPNEKYTVLVRDFLQKFSILNEAVGDAMKNFRKLSSMPKKNFEKTI
;
A
#
# COMPACT_ATOMS: atom_id res chain seq x y z
N MET A 1 15.24 -49.12 4.05
CA MET A 1 14.73 -48.02 3.21
C MET A 1 13.98 -47.07 4.12
N GLN A 2 14.57 -45.93 4.49
CA GLN A 2 13.90 -44.89 5.27
C GLN A 2 13.18 -43.95 4.30
N VAL A 3 11.87 -43.87 4.40
CA VAL A 3 11.06 -42.86 3.71
C VAL A 3 11.17 -41.58 4.52
N GLN A 4 12.00 -40.64 4.06
CA GLN A 4 12.02 -39.29 4.60
C GLN A 4 10.75 -38.58 4.14
N THR A 5 9.83 -38.36 5.07
CA THR A 5 8.68 -37.48 4.88
C THR A 5 9.22 -36.07 4.62
N ILE A 6 9.11 -35.59 3.39
CA ILE A 6 9.32 -34.18 3.07
C ILE A 6 8.18 -33.43 3.75
N SER A 7 8.44 -32.89 4.94
CA SER A 7 7.57 -31.90 5.55
C SER A 7 7.58 -30.67 4.62
N ASN A 8 6.52 -30.54 3.82
CA ASN A 8 6.20 -29.34 3.07
C ASN A 8 6.06 -28.15 4.03
N ASN A 9 7.16 -27.48 4.35
CA ASN A 9 7.18 -26.16 5.01
C ASN A 9 6.82 -25.02 4.04
N PHE A 10 5.91 -25.28 3.10
CA PHE A 10 5.21 -24.25 2.33
C PHE A 10 3.88 -24.01 3.03
N ASN A 11 3.79 -23.01 3.92
CA ASN A 11 2.56 -22.25 4.28
C ASN A 11 2.60 -21.63 5.69
N GLN A 12 3.72 -21.04 6.09
CA GLN A 12 3.69 -19.99 7.10
C GLN A 12 4.47 -18.77 6.61
N GLN A 13 4.12 -18.26 5.42
CA GLN A 13 4.37 -16.86 5.15
C GLN A 13 3.42 -16.08 6.05
N SER A 14 3.90 -15.75 7.24
CA SER A 14 3.29 -14.77 8.12
C SER A 14 3.34 -13.43 7.39
N PHE A 15 2.31 -13.12 6.62
CA PHE A 15 2.18 -11.83 5.98
C PHE A 15 1.98 -10.79 7.08
N THR A 16 2.93 -9.84 7.19
CA THR A 16 2.87 -8.72 8.13
C THR A 16 2.85 -7.42 7.33
N GLY A 17 1.74 -7.15 6.65
CA GLY A 17 1.58 -5.88 5.95
C GLY A 17 1.72 -4.73 6.94
N ALA A 18 2.49 -3.71 6.56
CA ALA A 18 2.74 -2.54 7.39
C ALA A 18 2.23 -1.26 6.73
N ILE A 19 1.88 -0.26 7.54
CA ILE A 19 1.57 1.09 7.09
C ILE A 19 2.73 2.01 7.45
N LYS A 20 3.28 2.73 6.46
CA LYS A 20 4.39 3.66 6.65
C LYS A 20 3.99 5.02 6.09
N ILE A 21 4.04 6.05 6.93
CA ILE A 21 3.85 7.45 6.52
C ILE A 21 5.19 8.15 6.68
N SER A 22 5.74 8.71 5.60
CA SER A 22 7.02 9.41 5.61
C SER A 22 6.93 10.74 6.37
N ASP A 23 8.04 11.13 7.00
CA ASP A 23 8.15 12.39 7.76
C ASP A 23 7.94 13.65 6.90
N ASN A 24 8.08 13.53 5.56
CA ASN A 24 7.85 14.64 4.64
C ASN A 24 6.36 14.94 4.37
N VAL A 25 5.44 14.17 4.97
CA VAL A 25 4.00 14.43 4.90
C VAL A 25 3.63 15.51 5.92
N ALA A 26 2.95 16.56 5.46
CA ALA A 26 2.56 17.68 6.31
C ALA A 26 1.72 17.20 7.53
N PRO A 27 1.93 17.73 8.75
CA PRO A 27 1.26 17.25 9.96
C PRO A 27 -0.27 17.22 9.87
N LYS A 28 -0.87 18.23 9.22
CA LYS A 28 -2.32 18.31 8.99
C LYS A 28 -2.84 17.15 8.14
N ILE A 29 -2.07 16.74 7.13
CA ILE A 29 -2.42 15.60 6.26
C ILE A 29 -2.20 14.29 7.01
N ARG A 30 -1.10 14.18 7.75
CA ARG A 30 -0.82 13.01 8.61
C ARG A 30 -1.95 12.75 9.60
N GLN A 31 -2.48 13.78 10.26
CA GLN A 31 -3.64 13.64 11.15
C GLN A 31 -4.91 13.12 10.44
N GLN A 32 -5.13 13.50 9.17
CA GLN A 32 -6.25 12.97 8.39
C GLN A 32 -6.02 11.51 8.01
N LEU A 33 -4.81 11.18 7.58
CA LEU A 33 -4.39 9.80 7.28
C LEU A 33 -4.51 8.91 8.51
N ASP A 34 -4.04 9.35 9.67
CA ASP A 34 -4.14 8.59 10.93
C ASP A 34 -5.61 8.26 11.26
N LYS A 35 -6.55 9.18 10.97
CA LYS A 35 -7.99 8.90 11.13
C LYS A 35 -8.50 7.86 10.13
N ILE A 36 -8.09 7.97 8.86
CA ILE A 36 -8.48 7.02 7.81
C ILE A 36 -7.94 5.61 8.12
N LEU A 37 -6.68 5.54 8.56
CA LEU A 37 -5.94 4.29 8.72
C LEU A 37 -6.30 3.54 10.02
N LYS A 38 -6.98 4.18 10.97
CA LYS A 38 -7.50 3.52 12.18
C LYS A 38 -8.44 2.36 11.85
N ASP A 39 -9.21 2.48 10.76
CA ASP A 39 -10.19 1.47 10.35
C ASP A 39 -9.60 0.49 9.30
N VAL A 40 -8.30 0.61 8.99
CA VAL A 40 -7.62 -0.21 7.98
C VAL A 40 -6.84 -1.34 8.65
N ASP A 41 -7.29 -2.58 8.44
CA ASP A 41 -6.52 -3.77 8.82
C ASP A 41 -5.66 -4.29 7.66
N ILE A 42 -4.36 -3.98 7.73
CA ILE A 42 -3.34 -4.50 6.80
C ILE A 42 -2.48 -5.62 7.40
N SER A 43 -2.67 -5.96 8.68
CA SER A 43 -1.76 -6.82 9.44
C SER A 43 -1.55 -8.21 8.83
N LYS A 44 -2.56 -8.73 8.10
CA LYS A 44 -2.53 -10.04 7.41
C LYS A 44 -2.46 -9.92 5.89
N LYS A 45 -2.14 -8.75 5.35
CA LYS A 45 -2.08 -8.51 3.90
C LYS A 45 -0.67 -8.78 3.37
N PRO A 46 -0.54 -9.31 2.14
CA PRO A 46 0.76 -9.60 1.52
C PRO A 46 1.45 -8.37 0.93
N TYR A 47 1.11 -7.17 1.42
CA TYR A 47 1.61 -5.91 0.89
C TYR A 47 1.68 -4.85 1.99
N ASP A 48 2.58 -3.90 1.79
CA ASP A 48 2.71 -2.70 2.60
C ASP A 48 1.94 -1.54 1.97
N LEU A 49 1.52 -0.59 2.80
CA LEU A 49 0.98 0.69 2.39
C LEU A 49 1.98 1.80 2.75
N GLU A 50 2.56 2.44 1.75
CA GLU A 50 3.51 3.55 1.92
C GLU A 50 2.90 4.86 1.46
N ILE A 51 3.01 5.90 2.29
CA ILE A 51 2.47 7.23 2.00
C ILE A 51 3.57 8.28 2.16
N LYS A 52 3.82 9.06 1.11
CA LYS A 52 4.87 10.09 1.10
C LYS A 52 4.56 11.22 0.12
N ASN A 53 5.07 12.41 0.39
CA ASN A 53 5.05 13.48 -0.61
C ASN A 53 6.13 13.24 -1.67
N VAL A 54 5.81 13.56 -2.92
CA VAL A 54 6.70 13.44 -4.09
C VAL A 54 6.58 14.67 -4.99
N GLN A 55 7.55 14.84 -5.89
CA GLN A 55 7.60 15.95 -6.86
C GLN A 55 7.49 17.32 -6.19
N ASP A 56 8.39 17.63 -5.26
CA ASP A 56 8.42 18.90 -4.51
C ASP A 56 7.09 19.21 -3.79
N ASN A 57 6.49 18.18 -3.18
CA ASN A 57 5.21 18.23 -2.46
C ASN A 57 3.98 18.51 -3.34
N LYS A 58 4.08 18.47 -4.67
CA LYS A 58 2.92 18.63 -5.57
C LYS A 58 1.94 17.47 -5.49
N PHE A 59 2.42 16.28 -5.10
CA PHE A 59 1.60 15.09 -4.98
C PHE A 59 1.86 14.36 -3.67
N LEU A 60 0.78 13.87 -3.06
CA LEU A 60 0.84 12.81 -2.07
C LEU A 60 0.74 11.48 -2.79
N SER A 61 1.78 10.66 -2.67
CA SER A 61 1.82 9.31 -3.21
C SER A 61 1.35 8.32 -2.16
N ILE A 62 0.34 7.52 -2.51
CA ILE A 62 -0.19 6.42 -1.70
C ILE A 62 0.06 5.14 -2.48
N VAL A 63 0.94 4.28 -1.96
CA VAL A 63 1.47 3.11 -2.67
C VAL A 63 1.12 1.85 -1.90
N SER A 64 0.38 0.93 -2.52
CA SER A 64 0.30 -0.46 -2.06
C SER A 64 1.33 -1.28 -2.81
N GLN A 65 2.28 -1.91 -2.12
CA GLN A 65 3.39 -2.63 -2.75
C GLN A 65 3.73 -3.96 -2.07
N ASN A 66 4.17 -4.94 -2.86
CA ASN A 66 4.73 -6.17 -2.33
C ASN A 66 6.12 -5.86 -1.72
N PRO A 67 6.34 -6.09 -0.42
CA PRO A 67 7.64 -5.82 0.22
C PRO A 67 8.78 -6.65 -0.38
N ASN A 68 8.47 -7.82 -0.95
CA ASN A 68 9.45 -8.71 -1.59
C ASN A 68 9.63 -8.44 -3.09
N SER A 69 8.77 -7.60 -3.69
CA SER A 69 8.82 -7.30 -5.13
C SER A 69 8.42 -5.85 -5.40
N PRO A 70 9.37 -4.91 -5.39
CA PRO A 70 9.10 -3.47 -5.58
C PRO A 70 8.46 -3.10 -6.94
N ASN A 71 8.53 -4.02 -7.91
CA ASN A 71 7.89 -3.88 -9.22
C ASN A 71 6.40 -4.26 -9.21
N GLU A 72 5.93 -4.84 -8.10
CA GLU A 72 4.52 -5.12 -7.86
C GLU A 72 3.96 -4.04 -6.96
N LYS A 73 3.37 -3.00 -7.57
CA LYS A 73 2.79 -1.88 -6.84
C LYS A 73 1.65 -1.20 -7.57
N TYR A 74 0.76 -0.64 -6.77
CA TYR A 74 -0.29 0.27 -7.22
C TYR A 74 -0.11 1.61 -6.54
N THR A 75 0.09 2.65 -7.33
CA THR A 75 0.30 4.03 -6.86
C THR A 75 -0.92 4.88 -7.18
N VAL A 76 -1.42 5.59 -6.17
CA VAL A 76 -2.34 6.71 -6.35
C VAL A 76 -1.60 8.00 -6.02
N LEU A 77 -1.59 8.96 -6.95
CA LEU A 77 -1.03 10.30 -6.77
C LEU A 77 -2.18 11.28 -6.57
N VAL A 78 -2.22 11.97 -5.43
CA VAL A 78 -3.23 12.99 -5.11
C VAL A 78 -2.57 14.36 -5.16
N ARG A 79 -3.07 15.26 -6.01
CA ARG A 79 -2.58 16.65 -6.08
C ARG A 79 -2.77 17.38 -4.75
N ASP A 80 -1.80 18.21 -4.39
CA ASP A 80 -1.77 19.03 -3.17
C ASP A 80 -3.09 19.74 -2.82
N PHE A 81 -3.71 20.45 -3.78
CA PHE A 81 -4.96 21.17 -3.56
C PHE A 81 -6.21 20.26 -3.41
N LEU A 82 -6.07 18.96 -3.71
CA LEU A 82 -7.12 17.94 -3.60
C LEU A 82 -6.99 17.05 -2.36
N GLN A 83 -5.99 17.28 -1.49
CA GLN A 83 -5.75 16.45 -0.29
C GLN A 83 -6.76 16.73 0.85
N LYS A 84 -8.05 16.53 0.55
CA LYS A 84 -9.16 16.59 1.51
C LYS A 84 -9.47 15.18 2.01
N PHE A 85 -9.99 15.08 3.23
CA PHE A 85 -10.27 13.80 3.89
C PHE A 85 -11.00 12.76 3.01
N SER A 86 -12.07 13.15 2.31
CA SER A 86 -12.83 12.24 1.45
C SER A 86 -12.00 11.67 0.30
N ILE A 87 -11.19 12.53 -0.35
CA ILE A 87 -10.32 12.16 -1.47
C ILE A 87 -9.18 11.28 -0.98
N LEU A 88 -8.60 11.59 0.18
CA LEU A 88 -7.57 10.75 0.79
C LEU A 88 -8.10 9.37 1.18
N ASN A 89 -9.31 9.31 1.74
CA ASN A 89 -9.96 8.04 2.09
C ASN A 89 -10.21 7.17 0.84
N GLU A 90 -10.73 7.80 -0.23
CA GLU A 90 -10.92 7.14 -1.51
C GLU A 90 -9.58 6.66 -2.09
N ALA A 91 -8.54 7.50 -2.09
CA ALA A 91 -7.23 7.17 -2.63
C ALA A 91 -6.55 6.01 -1.89
N VAL A 92 -6.65 5.96 -0.54
CA VAL A 92 -6.19 4.82 0.26
C VAL A 92 -6.95 3.55 -0.10
N GLY A 93 -8.29 3.63 -0.16
CA GLY A 93 -9.13 2.50 -0.56
C GLY A 93 -8.82 2.00 -1.97
N ASP A 94 -8.60 2.90 -2.92
CA ASP A 94 -8.25 2.60 -4.30
C ASP A 94 -6.90 1.91 -4.41
N ALA A 95 -5.88 2.40 -3.72
CA ALA A 95 -4.56 1.78 -3.72
C ALA A 95 -4.62 0.33 -3.22
N MET A 96 -5.31 0.12 -2.09
CA MET A 96 -5.46 -1.22 -1.51
C MET A 96 -6.31 -2.16 -2.38
N LYS A 97 -7.47 -1.69 -2.85
CA LYS A 97 -8.42 -2.50 -3.63
C LYS A 97 -7.81 -2.91 -4.97
N ASN A 98 -7.14 -1.98 -5.65
CA ASN A 98 -6.60 -2.27 -6.97
C ASN A 98 -5.29 -3.03 -6.92
N PHE A 99 -4.47 -2.90 -5.86
CA PHE A 99 -3.35 -3.82 -5.64
C PHE A 99 -3.81 -5.29 -5.58
N ARG A 100 -4.93 -5.58 -4.91
CA ARG A 100 -5.51 -6.94 -4.88
C ARG A 100 -5.94 -7.45 -6.25
N LYS A 101 -6.22 -6.57 -7.21
CA LYS A 101 -6.51 -6.94 -8.61
C LYS A 101 -5.22 -7.16 -9.40
N LEU A 102 -4.13 -6.46 -9.07
CA LEU A 102 -2.84 -6.58 -9.76
C LEU A 102 -2.23 -7.98 -9.70
N SER A 103 -2.46 -8.72 -8.62
CA SER A 103 -2.00 -10.11 -8.50
C SER A 103 -2.53 -11.04 -9.60
N SER A 104 -3.59 -10.63 -10.31
CA SER A 104 -4.20 -11.38 -11.42
C SER A 104 -3.82 -10.85 -12.82
N MET A 105 -2.99 -9.81 -12.92
CA MET A 105 -2.68 -9.12 -14.17
C MET A 105 -1.25 -9.40 -14.67
N PRO A 106 -1.01 -9.36 -16.00
CA PRO A 106 0.32 -9.58 -16.60
C PRO A 106 1.28 -8.42 -16.35
N LYS A 107 0.77 -7.18 -16.30
CA LYS A 107 1.51 -6.01 -15.80
C LYS A 107 1.29 -5.90 -14.30
N LYS A 108 2.31 -5.50 -13.53
CA LYS A 108 2.25 -5.45 -12.06
C LYS A 108 2.59 -4.08 -11.44
N ASN A 109 2.81 -3.06 -12.28
CA ASN A 109 3.04 -1.68 -11.85
C ASN A 109 2.02 -0.75 -12.50
N PHE A 110 1.26 -0.02 -11.68
CA PHE A 110 0.21 0.90 -12.12
C PHE A 110 0.23 2.21 -11.34
N GLU A 111 -0.14 3.28 -12.02
CA GLU A 111 -0.24 4.62 -11.46
C GLU A 111 -1.58 5.25 -11.88
N LYS A 112 -2.26 5.87 -10.92
CA LYS A 112 -3.46 6.69 -11.12
C LYS A 112 -3.21 8.07 -10.50
N THR A 113 -3.56 9.13 -11.22
CA THR A 113 -3.47 10.51 -10.73
C THR A 113 -4.87 11.09 -10.52
N ILE A 114 -5.05 11.73 -9.36
CA ILE A 114 -6.28 12.43 -8.93
C ILE A 114 -5.93 13.90 -8.74
#